data_AF-A0A233VWK2-F1
#
_entry.id   AF-A0A233VWK2-F1
#
_cell.length_a   1.000
_cell.length_b   1.000
_cell.length_c   1.000
_cell.angle_alpha   90.00
_cell.angle_beta   90.00
_cell.angle_gamma   90.00
#
_symmetry.space_group_name_H-M   'P 1'
#
loop_
_entity.id
_entity.type
_entity.pdbx_description
1 polymer ?
#
loop_
_entity_poly.entity_id
_entity_poly.type
_entity_poly.pdbx_seq_one_letter_code
_entity_poly.pdbx_strand_id
1 'polypeptide(L)'
;MKIFRRILSVIQIIALFAIFIVHYFTKHKMGMQRHVMYKNMMFEQQVDMNIVIPVIIAVLILMFVYLTYKIIKHKTSKLEYVLFVNLAVFAILMATFAKNIFEIDYNVAIILSAVVALLQFIKTTSSSY
;
A
#
# COMPACT_ATOMS: atom_id res chain seq x y z
N MET A 1 5.70 21.37 -9.37
CA MET A 1 5.36 20.43 -8.27
C MET A 1 3.86 20.18 -8.04
N LYS A 2 2.96 21.17 -8.13
CA LYS A 2 1.52 20.95 -7.85
C LYS A 2 0.84 19.93 -8.80
N ILE A 3 1.18 19.93 -10.09
CA ILE A 3 0.62 18.99 -11.09
C ILE A 3 1.03 17.54 -10.78
N PHE A 4 2.30 17.32 -10.43
CA PHE A 4 2.85 16.01 -10.09
C PHE A 4 2.15 15.39 -8.88
N ARG A 5 1.90 16.18 -7.83
CA ARG A 5 1.16 15.71 -6.64
C ARG A 5 -0.30 15.36 -6.94
N ARG A 6 -0.94 16.08 -7.86
CA ARG A 6 -2.31 15.76 -8.31
C ARG A 6 -2.34 14.42 -9.03
N ILE A 7 -1.39 14.19 -9.95
CA ILE A 7 -1.25 12.91 -10.66
C ILE A 7 -1.05 11.76 -9.66
N LEU A 8 -0.13 11.92 -8.69
CA LEU A 8 0.10 10.94 -7.63
C LEU A 8 -1.17 10.64 -6.82
N SER A 9 -1.98 11.66 -6.54
CA SER A 9 -3.23 11.49 -5.79
C SER A 9 -4.29 10.73 -6.60
N VAL A 10 -4.38 10.99 -7.91
CA VAL A 10 -5.26 10.23 -8.81
C VAL A 10 -4.84 8.76 -8.86
N ILE A 11 -3.53 8.50 -9.00
CA ILE A 11 -3.00 7.13 -9.01
C ILE A 11 -3.30 6.41 -7.69
N GLN A 12 -3.16 7.08 -6.54
CA GLN A 12 -3.51 6.48 -5.24
C GLN A 12 -4.99 6.12 -5.14
N ILE A 13 -5.88 7.01 -5.58
CA ILE A 13 -7.32 6.75 -5.58
C ILE A 13 -7.63 5.53 -6.46
N ILE A 14 -7.06 5.48 -7.67
CA ILE A 14 -7.23 4.35 -8.58
C ILE A 14 -6.70 3.06 -7.95
N ALA A 15 -5.54 3.09 -7.30
CA ALA A 15 -4.96 1.92 -6.63
C ALA A 15 -5.84 1.41 -5.49
N LEU A 16 -6.41 2.31 -4.68
CA LEU A 16 -7.36 1.94 -3.61
C LEU A 16 -8.63 1.32 -4.20
N PHE A 17 -9.21 1.92 -5.24
CA PHE A 17 -10.38 1.33 -5.93
C PHE A 17 -10.05 -0.01 -6.57
N ALA A 18 -8.86 -0.17 -7.13
CA ALA A 18 -8.43 -1.40 -7.78
C ALA A 18 -8.43 -2.60 -6.81
N ILE A 19 -8.09 -2.40 -5.52
CA ILE A 19 -8.19 -3.46 -4.50
C ILE A 19 -9.63 -4.00 -4.44
N PHE A 20 -10.62 -3.12 -4.31
CA PHE A 20 -12.03 -3.52 -4.23
C PHE A 20 -12.56 -4.11 -5.53
N ILE A 21 -12.16 -3.55 -6.67
CA ILE A 21 -12.58 -4.04 -7.99
C ILE A 21 -12.05 -5.45 -8.22
N VAL A 22 -10.76 -5.69 -7.95
CA VAL A 22 -10.15 -7.01 -8.11
C VAL A 22 -10.80 -8.01 -7.15
N HIS A 23 -11.04 -7.62 -5.89
CA HIS A 23 -11.72 -8.49 -4.93
C HIS A 23 -13.13 -8.88 -5.39
N TYR A 24 -13.92 -7.89 -5.84
CA TYR A 24 -15.26 -8.12 -6.34
C TYR A 24 -15.27 -9.09 -7.52
N PHE A 25 -14.41 -8.86 -8.53
CA PHE A 25 -14.36 -9.73 -9.70
C PHE A 25 -13.75 -11.11 -9.39
N THR A 26 -12.80 -11.21 -8.48
CA THR A 26 -12.24 -12.50 -8.02
C THR A 26 -13.33 -13.34 -7.36
N LYS A 27 -14.23 -12.72 -6.58
CA LYS A 27 -15.35 -13.43 -5.94
C LYS A 27 -16.48 -13.81 -6.91
N HIS A 28 -16.76 -12.98 -7.92
CA HIS A 28 -17.93 -13.17 -8.79
C HIS A 28 -17.61 -13.82 -10.15
N LYS A 29 -16.35 -13.79 -10.60
CA LYS A 29 -15.94 -14.36 -11.89
C LYS A 29 -14.87 -15.43 -11.71
N MET A 30 -15.27 -16.69 -11.89
CA MET A 30 -14.37 -17.85 -11.79
C MET A 30 -13.12 -17.75 -12.68
N GLY A 31 -13.21 -17.10 -13.84
CA GLY A 31 -12.05 -16.87 -14.72
C GLY A 31 -10.98 -15.99 -14.07
N MET A 32 -11.39 -14.91 -13.39
CA MET A 32 -10.46 -14.04 -12.67
C MET A 32 -9.92 -14.73 -11.42
N GLN A 33 -10.77 -15.47 -10.71
CA GLN A 33 -10.36 -16.30 -9.58
C GLN A 33 -9.21 -17.25 -9.94
N ARG A 34 -9.36 -18.03 -11.01
CA ARG A 34 -8.32 -18.96 -11.48
C ARG A 34 -7.04 -18.23 -11.90
N HIS A 35 -7.15 -17.09 -12.58
CA HIS A 35 -5.99 -16.31 -12.99
C HIS A 35 -5.19 -15.79 -11.80
N VAL A 36 -5.86 -15.20 -10.80
CA VAL A 36 -5.23 -14.67 -9.60
C VAL A 36 -4.62 -15.80 -8.76
N MET A 37 -5.32 -16.92 -8.62
CA MET A 37 -4.82 -18.09 -7.90
C MET A 37 -3.53 -18.65 -8.53
N TYR A 38 -3.48 -18.77 -9.86
CA TYR A 38 -2.28 -19.23 -10.56
C TYR A 38 -1.10 -18.27 -10.36
N LYS A 39 -1.35 -16.96 -10.45
CA LYS A 39 -0.32 -15.95 -10.18
C LYS A 39 0.18 -16.00 -8.74
N ASN A 40 -0.71 -16.17 -7.77
CA ASN A 40 -0.30 -16.32 -6.38
C ASN A 40 0.54 -17.57 -6.16
N MET A 41 0.15 -18.69 -6.75
CA MET A 41 0.91 -19.93 -6.63
C MET A 41 2.33 -19.78 -7.22
N MET A 42 2.47 -19.12 -8.37
CA MET A 42 3.77 -18.77 -8.93
C MET A 42 4.58 -17.83 -8.04
N PHE A 43 3.91 -16.87 -7.40
CA PHE A 43 4.56 -15.89 -6.54
C PHE A 43 5.04 -16.52 -5.23
N GLU A 44 4.22 -17.37 -4.59
CA GLU A 44 4.56 -18.10 -3.37
C GLU A 44 5.70 -19.11 -3.59
N GLN A 45 5.83 -19.68 -4.80
CA GLN A 45 6.97 -20.54 -5.14
C GLN A 45 8.30 -19.79 -5.21
N GLN A 46 8.26 -18.49 -5.54
CA GLN A 46 9.46 -17.66 -5.72
C GLN A 46 9.78 -16.83 -4.47
N VAL A 47 8.79 -16.57 -3.62
CA VAL A 47 8.87 -15.58 -2.56
C VAL A 47 8.29 -16.15 -1.27
N ASP A 48 9.15 -16.28 -0.24
CA ASP A 48 8.71 -16.62 1.11
C ASP A 48 8.07 -15.40 1.79
N MET A 49 6.74 -15.41 1.86
CA MET A 49 5.95 -14.35 2.49
C MET A 49 6.24 -14.17 3.97
N ASN A 50 6.73 -15.22 4.66
CA ASN A 50 7.10 -15.12 6.07
C ASN A 50 8.31 -14.20 6.28
N ILE A 51 9.14 -14.00 5.24
CA ILE A 51 10.28 -13.08 5.25
C ILE A 51 9.86 -11.72 4.69
N VAL A 52 9.08 -11.69 3.60
CA VAL A 52 8.71 -10.44 2.92
C VAL A 52 7.81 -9.54 3.76
N ILE A 53 6.82 -10.09 4.46
CA ILE A 53 5.88 -9.30 5.27
C ILE A 53 6.63 -8.50 6.37
N PRO A 54 7.50 -9.12 7.20
CA PRO A 54 8.33 -8.39 8.16
C PRO A 54 9.17 -7.28 7.52
N VAL A 55 9.76 -7.53 6.35
CA VAL A 55 10.58 -6.54 5.64
C VAL A 55 9.74 -5.33 5.21
N ILE A 56 8.55 -5.55 4.64
CA ILE A 56 7.61 -4.48 4.27
C ILE A 56 7.24 -3.64 5.49
N ILE A 57 6.89 -4.29 6.60
CA ILE A 57 6.52 -3.61 7.85
C ILE A 57 7.72 -2.79 8.38
N ALA A 58 8.93 -3.36 8.38
CA ALA A 58 10.13 -2.66 8.81
C ALA A 58 10.39 -1.39 7.97
N VAL A 59 10.23 -1.47 6.65
CA VAL A 59 10.37 -0.31 5.75
C VAL A 59 9.32 0.76 6.05
N LEU A 60 8.06 0.37 6.27
CA LEU A 60 6.99 1.32 6.64
C LEU A 60 7.28 2.02 7.98
N ILE A 61 7.83 1.30 8.97
CA ILE A 61 8.25 1.87 10.25
C ILE A 61 9.38 2.87 10.05
N LEU A 62 10.40 2.55 9.24
CA LEU A 62 11.49 3.48 8.94
C LEU A 62 10.98 4.76 8.26
N MET A 63 10.05 4.62 7.32
CA MET A 63 9.39 5.77 6.67
C MET A 63 8.62 6.65 7.66
N PHE A 64 7.92 6.03 8.62
CA PHE A 64 7.22 6.73 9.69
C PHE A 64 8.18 7.49 10.60
N VAL A 65 9.27 6.85 11.06
CA VAL A 65 10.28 7.50 11.91
C VAL A 65 10.91 8.69 11.18
N TYR A 66 11.26 8.52 9.90
CA TYR A 66 11.82 9.60 9.08
C TYR A 66 10.88 10.79 8.95
N LEU A 67 9.60 10.56 8.62
CA LEU A 67 8.62 11.64 8.50
C LEU A 67 8.32 12.30 9.85
N THR A 68 8.33 11.54 10.95
CA THR A 68 8.16 12.07 12.32
C THR A 68 9.31 13.01 12.67
N TYR A 69 10.56 12.61 12.38
CA TYR A 69 11.71 13.49 12.55
C TYR A 69 11.58 14.77 11.71
N LYS A 70 11.17 14.62 10.44
CA LYS A 70 11.03 15.74 9.51
C LYS A 70 9.95 16.73 9.93
N ILE A 71 8.80 16.27 10.46
CA ILE A 71 7.73 17.18 10.90
C ILE A 71 8.11 17.98 12.13
N ILE A 72 8.86 17.38 13.06
CA ILE A 72 9.36 18.06 14.26
C ILE A 72 10.36 19.16 13.86
N LYS A 73 11.26 18.88 12.90
CA LYS A 73 12.36 19.78 12.54
C LYS A 73 12.02 20.82 11.46
N HIS A 74 11.19 20.49 10.46
CA HIS A 74 11.07 21.27 9.22
C HIS A 74 9.64 21.75 8.90
N LYS A 75 8.73 21.82 9.89
CA LYS A 75 7.34 22.30 9.73
C LYS A 75 6.66 21.77 8.46
N THR A 76 6.68 20.44 8.25
CA THR A 76 5.94 19.82 7.13
C THR A 76 4.43 19.98 7.31
N SER A 77 3.67 19.76 6.23
CA SER A 77 2.21 19.79 6.28
C SER A 77 1.66 18.74 7.23
N LYS A 78 1.00 19.19 8.30
CA LYS A 78 0.31 18.34 9.28
C LYS A 78 -0.71 17.43 8.61
N LEU A 79 -1.42 17.92 7.59
CA LEU A 79 -2.42 17.12 6.84
C LEU A 79 -1.77 15.98 6.05
N GLU A 80 -0.69 16.24 5.33
CA GLU A 80 0.01 15.21 4.54
C GLU A 80 0.63 14.13 5.44
N TYR A 81 1.13 14.54 6.61
CA TYR A 81 1.62 13.62 7.63
C TYR A 81 0.51 12.73 8.19
N VAL A 82 -0.63 13.29 8.60
CA VAL A 82 -1.78 12.51 9.09
C VAL A 82 -2.27 11.53 8.02
N LEU A 83 -2.32 11.94 6.75
CA LEU A 83 -2.66 11.05 5.65
C LEU A 83 -1.65 9.92 5.47
N PHE A 84 -0.35 10.21 5.61
CA PHE A 84 0.68 9.17 5.59
C PHE A 84 0.48 8.15 6.72
N VAL A 85 0.24 8.60 7.95
CA VAL A 85 0.03 7.69 9.09
C VAL A 85 -1.16 6.77 8.83
N ASN A 86 -2.30 7.31 8.36
CA ASN A 86 -3.48 6.49 8.06
C ASN A 86 -3.20 5.44 6.98
N LEU A 87 -2.55 5.83 5.88
CA LEU A 87 -2.25 4.92 4.78
C LEU A 87 -1.15 3.90 5.13
N ALA A 88 -0.20 4.26 5.99
CA ALA A 88 0.80 3.33 6.50
C ALA A 88 0.17 2.29 7.44
N VAL A 89 -0.72 2.72 8.35
CA VAL A 89 -1.48 1.79 9.21
C VAL A 89 -2.35 0.86 8.37
N PHE A 90 -3.04 1.39 7.35
CA PHE A 90 -3.81 0.57 6.41
C PHE A 90 -2.95 -0.47 5.69
N ALA A 91 -1.75 -0.09 5.21
CA ALA A 91 -0.83 -1.03 4.56
C ALA A 91 -0.31 -2.11 5.52
N ILE A 92 -0.03 -1.77 6.79
CA ILE A 92 0.36 -2.75 7.81
C ILE A 92 -0.79 -3.73 8.07
N LEU A 93 -2.02 -3.23 8.25
CA LEU A 93 -3.19 -4.08 8.45
C LEU A 93 -3.42 -5.03 7.26
N MET A 94 -3.23 -4.54 6.03
CA MET A 94 -3.29 -5.39 4.84
C MET A 94 -2.17 -6.44 4.85
N ALA A 95 -0.93 -6.06 5.14
CA ALA A 95 0.19 -7.00 5.21
C ALA A 95 -0.04 -8.13 6.23
N THR A 96 -0.69 -7.83 7.36
CA THR A 96 -0.93 -8.82 8.43
C THR A 96 -2.20 -9.65 8.20
N PHE A 97 -3.29 -9.03 7.74
CA PHE A 97 -4.62 -9.65 7.74
C PHE A 97 -5.19 -9.95 6.35
N ALA A 98 -4.57 -9.46 5.26
CA ALA A 98 -5.16 -9.63 3.92
C ALA A 98 -5.35 -11.10 3.54
N LYS A 99 -4.46 -12.01 3.98
CA LYS A 99 -4.61 -13.45 3.70
C LYS A 99 -5.91 -14.04 4.26
N ASN A 100 -6.37 -13.53 5.42
CA ASN A 100 -7.61 -13.98 6.05
C ASN A 100 -8.86 -13.30 5.47
N ILE A 101 -8.72 -12.06 4.97
CA ILE A 101 -9.86 -11.25 4.51
C ILE A 101 -10.12 -11.42 3.02
N PHE A 102 -9.06 -11.46 2.21
CA PHE A 102 -9.12 -11.48 0.75
C PHE A 102 -8.87 -12.87 0.16
N GLU A 103 -8.44 -13.85 0.96
CA GLU A 103 -8.21 -15.27 0.62
C GLU A 103 -7.34 -15.52 -0.63
N ILE A 104 -7.87 -15.24 -1.83
CA ILE A 104 -7.26 -15.48 -3.13
C ILE A 104 -6.60 -14.20 -3.67
N ASP A 105 -7.13 -13.00 -3.45
CA ASP A 105 -6.55 -11.76 -4.00
C ASP A 105 -5.70 -10.97 -2.99
N TYR A 106 -5.32 -11.62 -1.89
CA TYR A 106 -4.56 -11.01 -0.80
C TYR A 106 -3.24 -10.37 -1.26
N ASN A 107 -2.50 -10.99 -2.19
CA ASN A 107 -1.26 -10.43 -2.72
C ASN A 107 -1.47 -9.09 -3.42
N VAL A 108 -2.58 -8.96 -4.16
CA VAL A 108 -2.92 -7.71 -4.85
C VAL A 108 -3.24 -6.62 -3.82
N ALA A 109 -4.00 -6.96 -2.77
CA ALA A 109 -4.32 -6.05 -1.68
C ALA A 109 -3.06 -5.57 -0.92
N ILE A 110 -2.14 -6.48 -0.59
CA ILE A 110 -0.87 -6.16 0.08
C ILE A 110 -0.01 -5.24 -0.80
N ILE A 111 0.20 -5.60 -2.06
CA ILE A 111 1.06 -4.82 -2.97
C ILE A 111 0.46 -3.42 -3.22
N LEU A 112 -0.82 -3.33 -3.55
CA LEU A 112 -1.45 -2.04 -3.85
C LEU A 112 -1.51 -1.14 -2.62
N SER A 113 -1.79 -1.68 -1.43
CA SER A 113 -1.78 -0.88 -0.20
C SER A 113 -0.38 -0.35 0.15
N ALA A 114 0.68 -1.17 -0.03
CA ALA A 114 2.06 -0.73 0.13
C ALA A 114 2.45 0.36 -0.87
N VAL A 115 2.05 0.22 -2.15
CA VAL A 115 2.26 1.25 -3.18
C VAL A 115 1.58 2.56 -2.79
N VAL A 116 0.34 2.52 -2.31
CA VAL A 116 -0.38 3.73 -1.88
C VAL A 116 0.35 4.45 -0.74
N ALA A 117 0.86 3.72 0.24
CA ALA A 117 1.67 4.28 1.34
C ALA A 117 2.98 4.89 0.83
N LEU A 118 3.68 4.23 -0.10
CA LEU A 118 4.90 4.75 -0.74
C LEU A 118 4.62 6.05 -1.50
N LEU A 119 3.55 6.11 -2.29
CA LEU A 119 3.16 7.34 -3.00
C LEU A 119 2.85 8.46 -2.02
N GLN A 120 2.23 8.15 -0.87
CA GLN A 120 1.92 9.16 0.15
C GLN A 120 3.19 9.69 0.82
N PHE A 121 4.16 8.81 1.07
CA PHE A 121 5.47 9.21 1.58
C PHE A 121 6.17 10.18 0.63
N ILE A 122 6.22 9.86 -0.66
CA ILE A 122 6.84 10.72 -1.68
C ILE A 122 6.16 12.10 -1.72
N LYS A 123 4.83 12.15 -1.64
CA LYS A 123 4.10 13.44 -1.59
C LYS A 123 4.42 14.22 -0.31
N THR A 124 4.45 13.54 0.83
CA THR A 124 4.70 14.16 2.14
C THR A 124 6.12 14.71 2.23
N THR A 125 7.11 14.00 1.69
CA THR A 125 8.50 14.47 1.64
C THR A 125 8.67 15.63 0.66
N SER A 126 7.98 15.61 -0.49
CA SER A 126 7.97 16.73 -1.45
C SER A 126 7.18 17.95 -0.95
N SER A 127 6.31 17.80 0.03
CA SER A 127 5.56 18.88 0.67
C SER A 127 6.34 19.49 1.84
N SER A 128 7.56 19.97 1.59
CA SER A 128 8.20 20.93 2.49
C SER A 128 7.65 22.32 2.20
N TYR A 129 7.20 23.02 3.25
CA TYR A 129 6.88 24.44 3.21
C TYR A 129 8.15 25.27 3.02
#